data_AF-A0A537IFU1-F1
#
_entry.id   AF-A0A537IFU1-F1
#
_cell.length_a   1.000
_cell.length_b   1.000
_cell.length_c   1.000
_cell.angle_alpha   90.00
_cell.angle_beta   90.00
_cell.angle_gamma   90.00
#
_symmetry.space_group_name_H-M   'P 1'
#
loop_
_entity.id
_entity.type
_entity.pdbx_description
1 polymer ?
#
loop_
_entity_poly.entity_id
_entity_poly.type
_entity_poly.pdbx_seq_one_letter_code
_entity_poly.pdbx_strand_id
1 'polypeptide(L)'
;MTIMTADAAIVAKKGEAPTMPRASTDPIVMTITVSKPDLLPKIRTPPTRIRKSSTIKMIVALTDICRAERFSPWPIHLSMIFMRYIYDRSPKFYAIFFYWHIFFVFLPIKTLPNIEINQRLVNPVKDWMLSHNETIAVAESVSSGLLQLLLSSADQAMDFYQGGITAYNLGQKSRHLLVDPIHALSCSCVSAKVSAEMALNVCRLFTSNWGIGITGYASPVPESGNKLFAYYAIARNGEIIVSKKIDADKDEPAKIQLLYVENVLKELAAHLLSR
;
A
#
# COMPACT_ATOMS: atom_id res chain seq x y z
N MET A 1 -36.80 -18.78 -10.40
CA MET A 1 -37.12 -17.56 -11.16
C MET A 1 -36.51 -16.41 -10.40
N THR A 2 -35.70 -15.60 -11.08
CA THR A 2 -35.53 -14.15 -10.91
C THR A 2 -35.44 -13.55 -9.50
N ILE A 3 -34.30 -12.87 -9.27
CA ILE A 3 -34.15 -11.51 -8.70
C ILE A 3 -35.45 -10.85 -8.22
N MET A 4 -35.48 -10.28 -7.00
CA MET A 4 -36.01 -8.93 -6.70
C MET A 4 -35.36 -8.49 -5.37
N THR A 5 -34.36 -7.60 -5.39
CA THR A 5 -34.50 -6.14 -5.21
C THR A 5 -35.51 -5.73 -4.15
N ALA A 6 -35.00 -4.96 -3.19
CA ALA A 6 -35.71 -4.35 -2.08
C ALA A 6 -36.93 -3.55 -2.53
N ASP A 7 -37.99 -3.61 -1.72
CA ASP A 7 -38.89 -2.48 -1.56
C ASP A 7 -39.05 -2.18 -0.08
N ALA A 8 -38.64 -0.96 0.26
CA ALA A 8 -38.91 -0.34 1.54
C ALA A 8 -40.38 0.07 1.56
N ALA A 9 -41.18 -0.56 2.42
CA ALA A 9 -42.50 -0.05 2.77
C ALA A 9 -42.41 0.65 4.13
N ILE A 10 -42.17 1.97 4.09
CA ILE A 10 -42.45 2.85 5.22
C ILE A 10 -43.96 3.07 5.24
N VAL A 11 -44.66 2.41 6.15
CA VAL A 11 -46.04 2.76 6.50
C VAL A 11 -45.97 3.79 7.64
N ALA A 12 -46.04 5.06 7.28
CA ALA A 12 -46.23 6.15 8.24
C ALA A 12 -47.69 6.13 8.73
N LYS A 13 -47.90 5.80 10.02
CA LYS A 13 -49.15 6.17 10.70
C LYS A 13 -49.11 7.67 10.99
N LYS A 14 -50.13 8.39 10.51
CA LYS A 14 -50.42 9.79 10.86
C LYS A 14 -50.59 9.90 12.38
N GLY A 15 -49.80 10.75 13.04
CA GLY A 15 -50.23 11.40 14.28
C GLY A 15 -49.24 11.54 15.45
N GLU A 16 -48.02 11.01 15.42
CA GLU A 16 -47.10 11.14 16.57
C GLU A 16 -45.66 11.45 16.13
N ALA A 17 -45.03 12.41 16.80
CA ALA A 17 -43.62 12.75 16.60
C ALA A 17 -42.73 11.64 17.21
N PRO A 18 -41.76 11.08 16.47
CA PRO A 18 -40.89 10.05 17.02
C PRO A 18 -39.85 10.66 17.95
N THR A 19 -39.93 10.31 19.24
CA THR A 19 -38.85 10.53 20.22
C THR A 19 -37.68 9.59 19.93
N MET A 20 -36.49 10.14 19.71
CA MET A 20 -35.25 9.39 19.54
C MET A 20 -34.79 8.75 20.87
N PRO A 21 -34.56 7.43 20.96
CA PRO A 21 -33.88 6.85 22.11
C PRO A 21 -32.36 7.06 22.02
N ARG A 22 -31.75 7.44 23.17
CA ARG A 22 -30.29 7.55 23.37
C ARG A 22 -29.60 6.21 23.07
N ALA A 23 -28.51 6.25 22.31
CA ALA A 23 -27.66 5.08 22.06
C ALA A 23 -26.87 4.69 23.33
N SER A 24 -27.00 3.42 23.73
CA SER A 24 -26.21 2.75 24.77
C SER A 24 -24.84 2.31 24.21
N THR A 25 -23.79 2.40 25.02
CA THR A 25 -22.38 2.15 24.69
C THR A 25 -21.86 0.83 25.28
N ASP A 26 -22.50 -0.30 24.98
CA ASP A 26 -21.97 -1.62 25.37
C ASP A 26 -21.55 -2.46 24.14
N PRO A 27 -20.36 -3.07 24.13
CA PRO A 27 -19.88 -3.87 23.01
C PRO A 27 -20.60 -5.23 22.95
N ILE A 28 -21.17 -5.55 21.79
CA ILE A 28 -21.75 -6.87 21.51
C ILE A 28 -20.62 -7.88 21.30
N VAL A 29 -20.41 -8.77 22.26
CA VAL A 29 -19.56 -9.96 22.12
C VAL A 29 -20.41 -11.09 21.51
N MET A 30 -20.14 -11.47 20.26
CA MET A 30 -20.68 -12.70 19.68
C MET A 30 -19.75 -13.88 19.97
N THR A 31 -20.15 -14.73 20.92
CA THR A 31 -19.55 -16.04 21.14
C THR A 31 -20.21 -17.05 20.20
N ILE A 32 -19.45 -17.63 19.26
CA ILE A 32 -19.93 -18.73 18.40
C ILE A 32 -19.52 -20.05 19.05
N THR A 33 -20.50 -20.77 19.59
CA THR A 33 -20.36 -22.15 20.08
C THR A 33 -20.52 -23.11 18.90
N VAL A 34 -19.50 -23.91 18.59
CA VAL A 34 -19.59 -24.96 17.56
C VAL A 34 -20.07 -26.27 18.22
N SER A 35 -21.32 -26.64 17.97
CA SER A 35 -21.85 -27.97 18.30
C SER A 35 -21.58 -28.98 17.16
N LYS A 36 -21.28 -30.23 17.56
CA LYS A 36 -20.80 -31.40 16.79
C LYS A 36 -21.36 -31.63 15.36
N PRO A 37 -20.59 -32.31 14.49
CA PRO A 37 -21.01 -32.69 13.15
C PRO A 37 -21.74 -34.04 13.21
N ASP A 38 -23.02 -34.10 12.81
CA ASP A 38 -23.62 -35.31 12.24
C ASP A 38 -25.02 -35.00 11.68
N LEU A 39 -25.36 -35.68 10.58
CA LEU A 39 -26.58 -35.61 9.75
C LEU A 39 -26.54 -34.63 8.56
N LEU A 40 -25.76 -34.99 7.53
CA LEU A 40 -26.06 -34.59 6.14
C LEU A 40 -27.20 -35.47 5.59
N PRO A 41 -28.24 -34.91 4.94
CA PRO A 41 -29.23 -35.71 4.23
C PRO A 41 -28.57 -36.38 3.01
N LYS A 42 -28.80 -37.69 2.85
CA LYS A 42 -28.38 -38.46 1.66
C LYS A 42 -29.01 -37.88 0.40
N ILE A 43 -28.25 -37.10 -0.35
CA ILE A 43 -28.62 -36.67 -1.70
C ILE A 43 -28.62 -37.92 -2.59
N ARG A 44 -29.81 -38.35 -3.04
CA ARG A 44 -29.93 -39.33 -4.13
C ARG A 44 -29.44 -38.66 -5.42
N THR A 45 -28.27 -39.07 -5.91
CA THR A 45 -27.80 -38.68 -7.24
C THR A 45 -28.63 -39.41 -8.31
N PRO A 46 -29.20 -38.71 -9.31
CA PRO A 46 -29.76 -39.38 -10.49
C PRO A 46 -28.62 -40.01 -11.29
N PRO A 47 -28.85 -41.12 -12.02
CA PRO A 47 -27.80 -41.78 -12.80
C PRO A 47 -27.50 -40.92 -14.03
N THR A 48 -26.59 -39.97 -13.89
CA THR A 48 -26.02 -39.26 -15.03
C THR A 48 -24.79 -40.02 -15.48
N ARG A 49 -24.96 -40.80 -16.56
CA ARG A 49 -23.86 -41.41 -17.30
C ARG A 49 -23.10 -40.30 -18.04
N ILE A 50 -22.32 -39.51 -17.31
CA ILE A 50 -21.45 -38.47 -17.88
C ILE A 50 -20.21 -39.18 -18.42
N ARG A 51 -20.10 -39.31 -19.75
CA ARG A 51 -18.81 -39.63 -20.39
C ARG A 51 -17.80 -38.58 -19.93
N LYS A 52 -16.74 -39.00 -19.23
CA LYS A 52 -15.64 -38.14 -18.78
C LYS A 52 -15.04 -37.40 -19.98
N SER A 53 -15.52 -36.17 -20.23
CA SER A 53 -14.99 -35.28 -21.24
C SER A 53 -13.61 -34.78 -20.78
N SER A 54 -12.64 -34.80 -21.68
CA SER A 54 -11.29 -34.23 -21.52
C SER A 54 -11.30 -32.80 -20.97
N THR A 55 -12.36 -32.04 -21.22
CA THR A 55 -12.55 -30.67 -20.73
C THR A 55 -12.62 -30.58 -19.20
N ILE A 56 -13.30 -31.52 -18.52
CA ILE A 56 -13.42 -31.49 -17.05
C ILE A 56 -12.05 -31.76 -16.41
N LYS A 57 -11.25 -32.66 -17.00
CA LYS A 57 -9.88 -32.92 -16.55
C LYS A 57 -8.98 -31.69 -16.72
N MET A 58 -9.14 -30.96 -17.81
CA MET A 58 -8.38 -29.73 -18.08
C MET A 58 -8.72 -28.60 -17.11
N ILE A 59 -10.01 -28.42 -16.77
CA ILE A 59 -10.46 -27.44 -15.76
C ILE A 59 -9.86 -27.75 -14.40
N VAL A 60 -9.90 -29.02 -13.96
CA VAL A 60 -9.33 -29.44 -12.69
C VAL A 60 -7.82 -29.19 -12.67
N ALA A 61 -7.09 -29.59 -13.72
CA ALA A 61 -5.65 -29.39 -13.81
C ALA A 61 -5.23 -27.90 -13.78
N LEU A 62 -5.96 -27.03 -14.49
CA LEU A 62 -5.70 -25.58 -14.46
C LEU A 62 -6.01 -24.97 -13.09
N THR A 63 -7.05 -25.46 -12.41
CA THR A 63 -7.40 -25.02 -11.05
C THR A 63 -6.30 -25.39 -10.05
N ASP A 64 -5.72 -26.59 -10.18
CA ASP A 64 -4.63 -27.06 -9.33
C ASP A 64 -3.33 -26.27 -9.56
N ILE A 65 -3.02 -25.92 -10.82
CA ILE A 65 -1.89 -25.03 -11.17
C ILE A 65 -2.07 -23.65 -10.53
N CYS A 66 -3.28 -23.06 -10.62
CA CYS A 66 -3.54 -21.74 -10.06
C CYS A 66 -3.46 -21.72 -8.52
N ARG A 67 -3.87 -22.81 -7.87
CA ARG A 67 -3.72 -22.99 -6.41
C ARG A 67 -2.25 -23.12 -6.01
N ALA A 68 -1.44 -23.84 -6.77
CA ALA A 68 -0.01 -24.00 -6.51
C ALA A 68 0.74 -22.66 -6.61
N GLU A 69 0.35 -21.80 -7.55
CA GLU A 69 0.96 -20.50 -7.82
C GLU A 69 0.33 -19.32 -7.03
N ARG A 70 -0.57 -19.59 -6.08
CA ARG A 70 -1.30 -18.59 -5.26
C ARG A 70 -2.08 -17.52 -6.04
N PHE A 71 -2.54 -17.82 -7.26
CA PHE A 71 -3.47 -16.95 -8.00
C PHE A 71 -4.92 -17.19 -7.56
N SER A 72 -5.73 -16.12 -7.48
CA SER A 72 -7.18 -16.27 -7.23
C SER A 72 -7.84 -17.03 -8.39
N PRO A 73 -8.53 -18.16 -8.15
CA PRO A 73 -9.09 -19.00 -9.22
C PRO A 73 -10.44 -18.48 -9.75
N TRP A 74 -11.01 -17.44 -9.13
CA TRP A 74 -12.34 -16.90 -9.48
C TRP A 74 -12.46 -16.36 -10.91
N PRO A 75 -11.47 -15.62 -11.47
CA PRO A 75 -11.53 -15.15 -12.85
C PRO A 75 -11.47 -16.31 -13.86
N ILE A 76 -10.83 -17.41 -13.49
CA ILE A 76 -10.55 -18.54 -14.37
C ILE A 76 -11.77 -19.46 -14.48
N HIS A 77 -12.48 -19.70 -13.38
CA HIS A 77 -13.69 -20.53 -13.43
C HIS A 77 -14.81 -19.90 -14.26
N LEU A 78 -15.06 -18.58 -14.12
CA LEU A 78 -16.07 -17.89 -14.94
C LEU A 78 -15.66 -17.85 -16.41
N SER A 79 -14.37 -17.60 -16.70
CA SER A 79 -13.88 -17.57 -18.08
C SER A 79 -14.00 -18.94 -18.75
N MET A 80 -13.75 -20.04 -18.04
CA MET A 80 -13.91 -21.38 -18.59
C MET A 80 -15.37 -21.76 -18.89
N ILE A 81 -16.32 -21.34 -18.03
CA ILE A 81 -17.76 -21.54 -18.28
C ILE A 81 -18.21 -20.71 -19.49
N PHE A 82 -17.77 -19.45 -19.57
CA PHE A 82 -18.07 -18.54 -20.68
C PHE A 82 -17.45 -19.02 -22.01
N MET A 83 -16.22 -19.52 -21.97
CA MET A 83 -15.53 -20.15 -23.11
C MET A 83 -16.28 -21.35 -23.65
N ARG A 84 -16.83 -22.19 -22.75
CA ARG A 84 -17.65 -23.33 -23.16
C ARG A 84 -18.94 -22.88 -23.86
N TYR A 85 -19.60 -21.86 -23.31
CA TYR A 85 -20.80 -21.28 -23.92
C TYR A 85 -20.53 -20.71 -25.33
N ILE A 86 -19.41 -20.01 -25.53
CA ILE A 86 -19.02 -19.47 -26.84
C ILE A 86 -18.67 -20.59 -27.82
N TYR A 87 -17.93 -21.62 -27.38
CA TYR A 87 -17.57 -22.77 -28.22
C TYR A 87 -18.79 -23.47 -28.80
N ASP A 88 -19.80 -23.73 -27.96
CA ASP A 88 -21.00 -24.46 -28.36
C ASP A 88 -21.91 -23.62 -29.31
N ARG A 89 -21.77 -22.28 -29.33
CA ARG A 89 -22.60 -21.37 -30.15
C ARG A 89 -21.92 -20.90 -31.44
N SER A 90 -20.60 -20.70 -31.45
CA SER A 90 -19.87 -20.19 -32.63
C SER A 90 -18.38 -20.56 -32.55
N PRO A 91 -17.96 -21.67 -33.21
CA PRO A 91 -16.57 -22.14 -33.17
C PRO A 91 -15.55 -21.13 -33.71
N LYS A 92 -15.96 -20.28 -34.66
CA LYS A 92 -15.11 -19.23 -35.24
C LYS A 92 -14.85 -18.10 -34.25
N PHE A 93 -15.84 -17.76 -33.41
CA PHE A 93 -15.67 -16.76 -32.35
C PHE A 93 -14.85 -17.30 -31.16
N TYR A 94 -14.93 -18.60 -30.90
CA TYR A 94 -14.14 -19.24 -29.84
C TYR A 94 -12.63 -19.04 -30.06
N ALA A 95 -12.14 -19.22 -31.29
CA ALA A 95 -10.72 -19.03 -31.58
C ALA A 95 -10.26 -17.61 -31.23
N ILE A 96 -11.02 -16.59 -31.66
CA ILE A 96 -10.71 -15.18 -31.36
C ILE A 96 -10.69 -14.93 -29.86
N PHE A 97 -11.70 -15.41 -29.14
CA PHE A 97 -11.81 -15.19 -27.69
C PHE A 97 -10.74 -15.96 -26.91
N PHE A 98 -10.41 -17.18 -27.32
CA PHE A 98 -9.36 -18.02 -26.73
C PHE A 98 -7.97 -17.37 -26.87
N TYR A 99 -7.63 -16.89 -28.05
CA TYR A 99 -6.38 -16.14 -28.26
C TYR A 99 -6.37 -14.82 -27.47
N TRP A 100 -7.51 -14.13 -27.40
CA TRP A 100 -7.65 -12.90 -26.60
C TRP A 100 -7.50 -13.15 -25.10
N HIS A 101 -8.06 -14.23 -24.55
CA HIS A 101 -7.90 -14.59 -23.14
C HIS A 101 -6.49 -15.09 -22.81
N ILE A 102 -5.87 -15.91 -23.67
CA ILE A 102 -4.47 -16.28 -23.47
C ILE A 102 -3.59 -15.02 -23.47
N PHE A 103 -3.83 -14.09 -24.39
CA PHE A 103 -3.07 -12.84 -24.45
C PHE A 103 -3.20 -12.00 -23.17
N PHE A 104 -4.37 -11.95 -22.52
CA PHE A 104 -4.59 -11.17 -21.29
C PHE A 104 -4.25 -11.90 -19.99
N VAL A 105 -4.47 -13.22 -19.92
CA VAL A 105 -4.14 -14.04 -18.74
C VAL A 105 -2.63 -14.29 -18.64
N PHE A 106 -1.95 -14.40 -19.78
CA PHE A 106 -0.50 -14.54 -19.85
C PHE A 106 0.21 -13.24 -20.22
N LEU A 107 -0.50 -12.11 -20.27
CA LEU A 107 0.18 -10.81 -20.28
C LEU A 107 1.01 -10.79 -18.99
N PRO A 108 2.34 -10.64 -19.05
CA PRO A 108 3.12 -10.51 -17.85
C PRO A 108 2.62 -9.25 -17.16
N ILE A 109 1.79 -9.40 -16.13
CA ILE A 109 1.61 -8.37 -15.14
C ILE A 109 3.04 -8.11 -14.68
N LYS A 110 3.57 -6.91 -15.00
CA LYS A 110 4.82 -6.47 -14.39
C LYS A 110 4.57 -6.57 -12.89
N THR A 111 5.03 -7.66 -12.29
CA THR A 111 4.98 -7.84 -10.85
C THR A 111 5.68 -6.63 -10.30
N LEU A 112 5.04 -5.96 -9.32
CA LEU A 112 5.71 -4.90 -8.61
C LEU A 112 7.06 -5.45 -8.15
N PRO A 113 8.17 -4.71 -8.32
CA PRO A 113 9.46 -5.17 -7.86
C PRO A 113 9.30 -5.61 -6.41
N ASN A 114 9.79 -6.81 -6.07
CA ASN A 114 9.82 -7.26 -4.68
C ASN A 114 10.67 -6.24 -3.90
N ILE A 115 10.01 -5.34 -3.18
CA ILE A 115 10.68 -4.45 -2.24
C ILE A 115 11.09 -5.33 -1.08
N GLU A 116 12.34 -5.78 -1.09
CA GLU A 116 12.92 -6.49 0.03
C GLU A 116 13.15 -5.47 1.15
N ILE A 117 12.30 -5.54 2.19
CA ILE A 117 12.40 -4.67 3.36
C ILE A 117 13.67 -5.05 4.12
N ASN A 118 14.69 -4.21 4.01
CA ASN A 118 15.97 -4.43 4.69
C ASN A 118 15.87 -4.04 6.17
N GLN A 119 15.42 -4.97 7.00
CA GLN A 119 15.29 -4.78 8.45
C GLN A 119 16.62 -4.37 9.12
N ARG A 120 17.78 -4.69 8.53
CA ARG A 120 19.08 -4.29 9.08
C ARG A 120 19.28 -2.77 9.10
N LEU A 121 18.55 -2.02 8.27
CA LEU A 121 18.60 -0.56 8.25
C LEU A 121 17.69 0.07 9.31
N VAL A 122 16.59 -0.60 9.65
CA VAL A 122 15.57 -0.05 10.55
C VAL A 122 15.83 -0.47 12.00
N ASN A 123 16.32 -1.70 12.23
CA ASN A 123 16.54 -2.22 13.57
C ASN A 123 17.42 -1.32 14.45
N PRO A 124 18.57 -0.78 14.00
CA PRO A 124 19.38 0.11 14.84
C PRO A 124 18.63 1.38 15.23
N VAL A 125 17.79 1.91 14.33
CA VAL A 125 16.95 3.08 14.61
C VAL A 125 15.89 2.72 15.65
N LYS A 126 15.16 1.62 15.44
CA LYS A 126 14.16 1.11 16.40
C LYS A 126 14.77 0.91 17.78
N ASP A 127 15.84 0.12 17.89
CA ASP A 127 16.45 -0.25 19.17
C ASP A 127 16.92 0.99 19.95
N TRP A 128 17.50 1.96 19.25
CA TRP A 128 17.93 3.22 19.87
C TRP A 128 16.73 4.06 20.34
N MET A 129 15.69 4.20 19.52
CA MET A 129 14.51 4.99 19.87
C MET A 129 13.78 4.40 21.08
N LEU A 130 13.59 3.07 21.10
CA LEU A 130 12.95 2.36 22.21
C LEU A 130 13.76 2.47 23.51
N SER A 131 15.09 2.37 23.44
CA SER A 131 15.95 2.48 24.64
C SER A 131 16.00 3.90 25.23
N HIS A 132 15.67 4.92 24.45
CA HIS A 132 15.65 6.33 24.89
C HIS A 132 14.24 6.89 25.09
N ASN A 133 13.20 6.07 24.87
CA ASN A 133 11.79 6.50 24.86
C ASN A 133 11.54 7.70 23.93
N GLU A 134 12.23 7.73 22.78
CA GLU A 134 12.07 8.80 21.79
C GLU A 134 11.31 8.29 20.56
N THR A 135 10.69 9.22 19.84
CA THR A 135 9.85 8.90 18.69
C THR A 135 10.22 9.70 17.44
N ILE A 136 9.89 9.16 16.27
CA ILE A 136 10.25 9.72 14.96
C ILE A 136 9.04 9.87 14.04
N ALA A 137 9.01 10.96 13.27
CA ALA A 137 8.09 11.16 12.16
C ALA A 137 8.83 11.59 10.89
N VAL A 138 8.18 11.45 9.72
CA VAL A 138 8.83 11.70 8.43
C VAL A 138 7.98 12.49 7.44
N ALA A 139 8.61 13.42 6.74
CA ALA A 139 8.04 14.20 5.65
C ALA A 139 8.74 13.86 4.34
N GLU A 140 7.98 13.31 3.41
CA GLU A 140 8.50 12.78 2.15
C GLU A 140 8.00 13.59 0.95
N SER A 141 8.89 13.78 -0.03
CA SER A 141 8.51 14.17 -1.39
C SER A 141 9.01 13.11 -2.36
N VAL A 142 10.30 13.11 -2.67
CA VAL A 142 10.89 12.27 -3.73
C VAL A 142 10.74 10.77 -3.46
N SER A 143 10.75 10.34 -2.20
CA SER A 143 10.65 8.94 -1.77
C SER A 143 9.22 8.40 -1.68
N SER A 144 8.20 9.27 -1.79
CA SER A 144 6.79 8.90 -1.97
C SER A 144 6.20 7.87 -0.99
N GLY A 145 6.65 7.84 0.28
CA GLY A 145 6.13 6.91 1.28
C GLY A 145 7.04 5.74 1.60
N LEU A 146 8.16 5.57 0.88
CA LEU A 146 9.08 4.45 1.11
C LEU A 146 9.74 4.52 2.49
N LEU A 147 10.05 5.71 2.99
CA LEU A 147 10.61 5.84 4.34
C LEU A 147 9.57 5.46 5.41
N GLN A 148 8.31 5.89 5.22
CA GLN A 148 7.19 5.48 6.07
C GLN A 148 6.98 3.96 6.04
N LEU A 149 7.03 3.35 4.85
CA LEU A 149 6.91 1.90 4.68
C LEU A 149 7.99 1.16 5.50
N LEU A 150 9.25 1.54 5.36
CA LEU A 150 10.34 0.89 6.09
C LEU A 150 10.21 1.06 7.61
N LEU A 151 9.93 2.25 8.11
CA LEU A 151 9.76 2.48 9.55
C LEU A 151 8.55 1.71 10.12
N SER A 152 7.43 1.70 9.41
CA SER A 152 6.22 0.98 9.84
C SER A 152 6.37 -0.54 9.83
N SER A 153 7.34 -1.06 9.09
CA SER A 153 7.60 -2.50 8.96
C SER A 153 8.46 -3.09 10.09
N ALA A 154 8.99 -2.24 10.98
CA ALA A 154 9.71 -2.68 12.16
C ALA A 154 8.77 -3.39 13.13
N ASP A 155 9.30 -4.36 13.86
CA ASP A 155 8.65 -4.83 15.08
C ASP A 155 8.49 -3.65 16.05
N GLN A 156 7.37 -3.62 16.78
CA GLN A 156 7.07 -2.54 17.72
C GLN A 156 7.05 -1.13 17.10
N ALA A 157 6.76 -1.00 15.80
CA ALA A 157 6.69 0.30 15.12
C ALA A 157 5.81 1.34 15.85
N MET A 158 4.69 0.92 16.44
CA MET A 158 3.80 1.82 17.19
C MET A 158 4.46 2.47 18.42
N ASP A 159 5.52 1.87 18.97
CA ASP A 159 6.17 2.36 20.18
C ASP A 159 7.18 3.49 19.88
N PHE A 160 7.66 3.63 18.64
CA PHE A 160 8.66 4.64 18.27
C PHE A 160 8.36 5.46 17.02
N TYR A 161 7.48 5.01 16.13
CA TYR A 161 7.19 5.67 14.87
C TYR A 161 5.80 6.31 14.88
N GLN A 162 5.76 7.66 14.85
CA GLN A 162 4.51 8.44 14.94
C GLN A 162 3.75 8.53 13.61
N GLY A 163 4.36 8.11 12.50
CA GLY A 163 3.81 8.27 11.16
C GLY A 163 4.56 9.30 10.33
N GLY A 164 3.93 9.73 9.25
CA GLY A 164 4.52 10.69 8.34
C GLY A 164 3.54 11.27 7.34
N ILE A 165 4.04 12.17 6.50
CA ILE A 165 3.27 12.83 5.45
C ILE A 165 4.05 12.82 4.13
N THR A 166 3.37 12.47 3.05
CA THR A 166 3.90 12.64 1.70
C THR A 166 3.38 13.95 1.10
N ALA A 167 4.24 14.96 1.02
CA ALA A 167 3.95 16.29 0.51
C ALA A 167 4.66 16.53 -0.83
N TYR A 168 4.07 16.07 -1.94
CA TYR A 168 4.75 15.97 -3.22
C TYR A 168 4.94 17.32 -3.95
N ASN A 169 3.92 18.18 -3.97
CA ASN A 169 4.00 19.48 -4.64
C ASN A 169 4.15 20.66 -3.67
N LEU A 170 4.50 21.83 -4.21
CA LEU A 170 4.69 23.08 -3.46
C LEU A 170 3.51 23.38 -2.53
N GLY A 171 2.28 23.29 -3.05
CA GLY A 171 1.07 23.58 -2.27
C GLY A 171 0.93 22.68 -1.04
N GLN A 172 1.24 21.38 -1.17
CA GLN A 172 1.22 20.46 -0.02
C GLN A 172 2.34 20.77 0.97
N LYS A 173 3.55 21.07 0.50
CA LYS A 173 4.69 21.43 1.35
C LYS A 173 4.39 22.69 2.16
N SER A 174 3.90 23.76 1.54
CA SER A 174 3.60 25.01 2.24
C SER A 174 2.38 24.88 3.17
N ARG A 175 1.33 24.16 2.75
CA ARG A 175 0.12 24.00 3.57
C ARG A 175 0.35 23.16 4.82
N HIS A 176 1.02 22.02 4.68
CA HIS A 176 1.09 21.02 5.75
C HIS A 176 2.40 21.06 6.54
N LEU A 177 3.49 21.50 5.91
CA LEU A 177 4.83 21.52 6.50
C LEU A 177 5.37 22.93 6.63
N LEU A 178 4.55 23.96 6.41
CA LEU A 178 4.89 25.38 6.58
C LEU A 178 6.17 25.79 5.84
N VAL A 179 6.47 25.09 4.73
CA VAL A 179 7.61 25.40 3.86
C VAL A 179 7.37 26.75 3.19
N ASP A 180 8.37 27.61 3.20
CA ASP A 180 8.32 28.95 2.62
C ASP A 180 8.02 28.86 1.11
N PRO A 181 6.83 29.29 0.66
CA PRO A 181 6.42 29.11 -0.73
C PRO A 181 7.28 29.92 -1.70
N ILE A 182 7.82 31.07 -1.27
CA ILE A 182 8.63 31.95 -2.13
C ILE A 182 9.97 31.28 -2.40
N HIS A 183 10.66 30.84 -1.34
CA HIS A 183 11.92 30.12 -1.46
C HIS A 183 11.74 28.80 -2.23
N ALA A 184 10.73 28.00 -1.86
CA ALA A 184 10.51 26.71 -2.50
C ALA A 184 10.15 26.84 -3.97
N LEU A 185 9.42 27.87 -4.40
CA LEU A 185 9.17 28.11 -5.82
C LEU A 185 10.47 28.40 -6.59
N SER A 186 11.38 29.20 -6.02
CA SER A 186 12.65 29.58 -6.66
C SER A 186 13.61 28.40 -6.90
N CYS A 187 13.51 27.35 -6.09
CA CYS A 187 14.35 26.16 -6.17
C CYS A 187 13.56 24.89 -6.55
N SER A 188 12.38 25.05 -7.16
CA SER A 188 11.52 23.93 -7.57
C SER A 188 11.28 22.89 -6.45
N CYS A 189 11.13 23.36 -5.21
CA CYS A 189 10.96 22.59 -3.97
C CYS A 189 12.13 21.68 -3.58
N VAL A 190 13.31 21.82 -4.19
CA VAL A 190 14.47 20.96 -3.94
C VAL A 190 15.67 21.80 -3.47
N SER A 191 15.84 21.91 -2.15
CA SER A 191 17.02 22.53 -1.53
C SER A 191 17.20 22.05 -0.08
N ALA A 192 18.38 22.27 0.49
CA ALA A 192 18.66 21.97 1.89
C ALA A 192 17.74 22.72 2.88
N LYS A 193 17.37 23.97 2.56
CA LYS A 193 16.40 24.74 3.36
C LYS A 193 15.02 24.08 3.34
N VAL A 194 14.54 23.64 2.18
CA VAL A 194 13.23 22.96 2.08
C VAL A 194 13.24 21.65 2.87
N SER A 195 14.27 20.81 2.76
CA SER A 195 14.33 19.57 3.54
C SER A 195 14.40 19.83 5.05
N ALA A 196 15.11 20.88 5.49
CA ALA A 196 15.16 21.30 6.88
C ALA A 196 13.79 21.77 7.40
N GLU A 197 13.09 22.63 6.66
CA GLU A 197 11.74 23.08 7.01
C GLU A 197 10.76 21.90 7.09
N MET A 198 10.86 20.95 6.17
CA MET A 198 10.07 19.70 6.20
C MET A 198 10.38 18.89 7.47
N ALA A 199 11.66 18.70 7.83
CA ALA A 199 12.07 17.93 9.01
C ALA A 199 11.60 18.57 10.32
N LEU A 200 11.73 19.89 10.45
CA LEU A 200 11.31 20.60 11.66
C LEU A 200 9.79 20.61 11.84
N ASN A 201 9.04 20.85 10.76
CA ASN A 201 7.60 20.95 10.85
C ASN A 201 6.92 19.58 10.96
N VAL A 202 7.54 18.50 10.47
CA VAL A 202 6.99 17.15 10.73
C VAL A 202 7.13 16.72 12.19
N CYS A 203 8.21 17.12 12.88
CA CYS A 203 8.31 16.94 14.34
C CYS A 203 7.09 17.53 15.05
N ARG A 204 6.77 18.79 14.72
CA ARG A 204 5.64 19.53 15.30
C ARG A 204 4.30 18.90 14.94
N LEU A 205 4.12 18.53 13.68
CA LEU A 205 2.86 17.98 13.17
C LEU A 205 2.50 16.64 13.84
N PHE A 206 3.49 15.80 14.11
CA PHE A 206 3.30 14.46 14.69
C PHE A 206 3.67 14.37 16.17
N THR A 207 4.05 15.49 16.81
CA THR A 207 4.53 15.50 18.20
C THR A 207 5.63 14.45 18.45
N SER A 208 6.61 14.40 17.54
CA SER A 208 7.75 13.47 17.63
C SER A 208 9.03 14.19 18.04
N ASN A 209 9.94 13.46 18.69
CA ASN A 209 11.25 13.99 19.07
C ASN A 209 12.13 14.21 17.84
N TRP A 210 12.03 13.30 16.86
CA TRP A 210 12.82 13.27 15.63
C TRP A 210 11.97 13.49 14.39
N GLY A 211 12.55 14.17 13.41
CA GLY A 211 11.89 14.46 12.14
C GLY A 211 12.84 14.26 10.98
N ILE A 212 12.40 13.57 9.93
CA ILE A 212 13.15 13.49 8.67
C ILE A 212 12.39 14.25 7.60
N GLY A 213 13.07 15.13 6.87
CA GLY A 213 12.53 15.78 5.68
C GLY A 213 13.35 15.39 4.46
N ILE A 214 12.73 14.94 3.37
CA ILE A 214 13.44 14.58 2.13
C ILE A 214 12.75 15.12 0.87
N THR A 215 13.51 15.77 0.00
CA THR A 215 13.06 16.33 -1.29
C THR A 215 14.15 16.20 -2.35
N GLY A 216 13.79 15.95 -3.60
CA GLY A 216 14.77 15.60 -4.63
C GLY A 216 14.17 15.22 -5.97
N TYR A 217 15.05 14.77 -6.87
CA TYR A 217 14.75 14.31 -8.22
C TYR A 217 15.20 12.86 -8.37
N ALA A 218 14.24 11.93 -8.48
CA ALA A 218 14.50 10.54 -8.82
C ALA A 218 14.41 10.24 -10.33
N SER A 219 14.02 11.24 -11.12
CA SER A 219 13.94 11.18 -12.59
C SER A 219 14.66 12.38 -13.20
N PRO A 220 15.28 12.23 -14.38
CA PRO A 220 15.96 13.34 -15.05
C PRO A 220 14.93 14.36 -15.53
N VAL A 221 15.09 15.62 -15.09
CA VAL A 221 14.23 16.74 -15.49
C VAL A 221 15.09 17.98 -15.79
N PRO A 222 14.63 18.92 -16.63
CA PRO A 222 15.38 20.13 -16.98
C PRO A 222 15.79 20.97 -15.75
N GLU A 223 14.91 21.07 -14.75
CA GLU A 223 15.12 21.84 -13.51
C GLU A 223 16.31 21.33 -12.70
N SER A 224 16.65 20.04 -12.82
CA SER A 224 17.79 19.43 -12.15
C SER A 224 19.05 19.39 -13.02
N GLY A 225 19.00 19.94 -14.24
CA GLY A 225 20.03 19.74 -15.25
C GLY A 225 20.17 18.26 -15.65
N ASN A 226 19.08 17.51 -15.62
CA ASN A 226 19.02 16.05 -15.82
C ASN A 226 19.87 15.24 -14.82
N LYS A 227 20.19 15.82 -13.65
CA LYS A 227 20.88 15.12 -12.55
C LYS A 227 19.88 14.54 -11.57
N LEU A 228 20.27 13.46 -10.90
CA LEU A 228 19.48 12.81 -9.86
C LEU A 228 20.13 13.10 -8.51
N PHE A 229 19.39 13.76 -7.63
CA PHE A 229 19.85 14.02 -6.27
C PHE A 229 18.68 14.29 -5.33
N ALA A 230 18.93 14.11 -4.04
CA ALA A 230 18.01 14.50 -2.98
C ALA A 230 18.72 15.29 -1.89
N TYR A 231 18.04 16.29 -1.33
CA TYR A 231 18.38 16.88 -0.05
C TYR A 231 17.56 16.21 1.04
N TYR A 232 18.20 15.94 2.16
CA TYR A 232 17.52 15.48 3.35
C TYR A 232 18.03 16.23 4.58
N ALA A 233 17.18 16.30 5.59
CA ALA A 233 17.56 16.79 6.90
C ALA A 233 16.96 15.89 7.99
N ILE A 234 17.67 15.80 9.11
CA ILE A 234 17.23 15.13 10.33
C ILE A 234 17.18 16.19 11.43
N ALA A 235 16.01 16.32 12.04
CA ALA A 235 15.76 17.21 13.17
C ALA A 235 15.62 16.39 14.45
N ARG A 236 16.05 16.96 15.58
CA ARG A 236 15.76 16.47 16.92
C ARG A 236 15.44 17.65 17.83
N ASN A 237 14.35 17.59 18.58
CA ASN A 237 13.96 18.61 19.57
C ASN A 237 13.98 20.06 19.03
N GLY A 238 13.58 20.25 17.77
CA GLY A 238 13.50 21.57 17.12
C GLY A 238 14.80 22.07 16.49
N GLU A 239 15.86 21.28 16.48
CA GLU A 239 17.14 21.63 15.85
C GLU A 239 17.49 20.66 14.71
N ILE A 240 18.12 21.17 13.65
CA ILE A 240 18.67 20.34 12.56
C ILE A 240 20.01 19.79 13.00
N ILE A 241 20.12 18.46 13.12
CA ILE A 241 21.36 17.77 13.50
C ILE A 241 22.12 17.20 12.30
N VAL A 242 21.42 16.95 11.19
CA VAL A 242 22.00 16.51 9.92
C VAL A 242 21.31 17.25 8.78
N SER A 243 22.08 17.78 7.83
CA SER A 243 21.59 18.31 6.56
C SER A 243 22.60 17.98 5.48
N LYS A 244 22.19 17.15 4.51
CA LYS A 244 23.10 16.60 3.49
C LYS A 244 22.40 16.47 2.14
N LYS A 245 23.22 16.31 1.11
CA LYS A 245 22.81 16.01 -0.27
C LYS A 245 23.26 14.60 -0.63
N ILE A 246 22.41 13.86 -1.34
CA ILE A 246 22.72 12.54 -1.91
C ILE A 246 22.65 12.68 -3.42
N ASP A 247 23.73 12.37 -4.12
CA ASP A 247 23.76 12.25 -5.57
C ASP A 247 23.53 10.78 -5.98
N ALA A 248 22.96 10.57 -7.16
CA ALA A 248 22.76 9.22 -7.69
C ALA A 248 23.09 9.17 -9.19
N ASP A 249 23.61 8.02 -9.62
CA ASP A 249 23.79 7.71 -11.03
C ASP A 249 22.44 7.39 -11.68
N LYS A 250 22.38 7.42 -13.02
CA LYS A 250 21.15 7.14 -13.76
C LYS A 250 20.72 5.69 -13.56
N ASP A 251 19.52 5.50 -13.03
CA ASP A 251 18.83 4.21 -12.93
C ASP A 251 17.31 4.43 -12.97
N GLU A 252 16.54 3.36 -12.81
CA GLU A 252 15.09 3.40 -12.67
C GLU A 252 14.67 4.24 -11.46
N PRO A 253 13.66 5.12 -11.58
CA PRO A 253 13.27 6.03 -10.50
C PRO A 253 13.00 5.33 -9.17
N ALA A 254 12.35 4.16 -9.19
CA ALA A 254 12.06 3.38 -7.97
C ALA A 254 13.33 2.96 -7.22
N LYS A 255 14.40 2.57 -7.93
CA LYS A 255 15.68 2.20 -7.31
C LYS A 255 16.39 3.42 -6.74
N ILE A 256 16.30 4.56 -7.43
CA ILE A 256 16.85 5.83 -6.96
C ILE A 256 16.15 6.30 -5.68
N GLN A 257 14.82 6.17 -5.63
CA GLN A 257 14.06 6.45 -4.41
C GLN A 257 14.47 5.53 -3.25
N LEU A 258 14.64 4.23 -3.51
CA LEU A 258 15.11 3.27 -2.51
C LEU A 258 16.53 3.63 -2.03
N LEU A 259 17.46 3.94 -2.93
CA LEU A 259 18.81 4.38 -2.61
C LEU A 259 18.81 5.61 -1.68
N TYR A 260 17.99 6.62 -1.97
CA TYR A 260 17.87 7.79 -1.11
C TYR A 260 17.39 7.42 0.29
N VAL A 261 16.34 6.61 0.40
CA VAL A 261 15.79 6.16 1.67
C VAL A 261 16.81 5.36 2.48
N GLU A 262 17.51 4.42 1.85
CA GLU A 262 18.54 3.63 2.52
C GLU A 262 19.67 4.50 3.04
N ASN A 263 20.13 5.48 2.26
CA ASN A 263 21.21 6.38 2.68
C ASN A 263 20.80 7.25 3.87
N VAL A 264 19.55 7.72 3.90
CA VAL A 264 19.03 8.47 5.04
C VAL A 264 18.97 7.61 6.30
N LEU A 265 18.50 6.36 6.21
CA LEU A 265 18.46 5.44 7.36
C LEU A 265 19.86 5.05 7.83
N LYS A 266 20.80 4.80 6.91
CA LYS A 266 22.21 4.53 7.24
C LYS A 266 22.84 5.70 7.98
N GLU A 267 22.60 6.93 7.53
CA GLU A 267 23.10 8.13 8.18
C GLU A 267 22.49 8.31 9.57
N LEU A 268 21.17 8.13 9.71
CA LEU A 268 20.52 8.19 11.01
C LEU A 268 21.11 7.15 11.96
N ALA A 269 21.17 5.89 11.55
CA ALA A 269 21.74 4.81 12.37
C ALA A 269 23.19 5.12 12.78
N ALA A 270 24.02 5.61 11.87
CA ALA A 270 25.39 6.02 12.18
C ALA A 270 25.44 7.17 13.21
N HIS A 271 24.55 8.16 13.08
CA HIS A 271 24.46 9.25 14.05
C HIS A 271 24.05 8.75 15.45
N LEU A 272 23.06 7.85 15.51
CA LEU A 272 22.56 7.28 16.77
C LEU A 272 23.62 6.43 17.48
N LEU A 273 24.37 5.62 16.73
CA LEU A 273 25.42 4.75 17.28
C LEU A 273 26.70 5.50 17.68
N SER A 274 26.86 6.76 17.27
CA SER A 274 28.01 7.59 17.61
C SER A 274 27.89 8.33 18.96
N ARG A 275 26.73 8.19 19.63
CA ARG A 275 26.40 8.85 20.90
C ARG A 275 26.16 7.82 22.00
#